data_AF-W6Q4U0-F1
#
_entry.id   AF-W6Q4U0-F1
#
_cell.length_a   1.000
_cell.length_b   1.000
_cell.length_c   1.000
_cell.angle_alpha   90.00
_cell.angle_beta   90.00
_cell.angle_gamma   90.00
#
_symmetry.space_group_name_H-M   'P 1'
#
loop_
_entity.id
_entity.type
_entity.pdbx_description
1 polymer ?
#
loop_
_entity_poly.entity_id
_entity_poly.type
_entity_poly.pdbx_seq_one_letter_code
_entity_poly.pdbx_strand_id
1 'polypeptide(L)'
;MTFENKKAIPRFIQEQVTRLPMHYKTDPITNHTTYQSYHGFGAMDVEDVGNVLPRITDFGSAWQFVVDPETKSQNEAVVLGYGWDFSTDIWNFGVLVWNIIEGTELFTQVEDTNGRYDAKSHLAEMIALLGPPPKGVIERADHMSQVDFPTPIRIEAGKLSKNARELFGGPYFDEEGKFLHEELIPSRKPEDTIPSLDDSEREIFLSFARDMLTWIPSERKTARELMEHPFLNFGGHVSKDALEGRS
;
A
#
# COMPACT_ATOMS: atom_id res chain seq x y z
N MET A 1 -11.18 -18.22 19.37
CA MET A 1 -10.53 -18.07 18.06
C MET A 1 -9.12 -17.58 18.32
N THR A 2 -8.10 -18.33 17.92
CA THR A 2 -6.69 -17.93 18.09
C THR A 2 -6.27 -17.13 16.87
N PHE A 3 -5.56 -16.01 17.07
CA PHE A 3 -5.13 -15.09 16.00
C PHE A 3 -4.02 -15.67 15.11
N GLU A 4 -3.32 -16.68 15.63
CA GLU A 4 -2.16 -17.27 14.98
C GLU A 4 -2.55 -18.53 14.22
N ASN A 5 -2.04 -18.66 13.00
CA ASN A 5 -2.09 -19.92 12.29
C ASN A 5 -1.28 -20.96 13.09
N LYS A 6 -1.97 -21.99 13.60
CA LYS A 6 -1.39 -23.04 14.44
C LYS A 6 -0.28 -23.84 13.74
N LYS A 7 -0.22 -23.80 12.40
CA LYS A 7 0.81 -24.43 11.58
C LYS A 7 2.04 -23.53 11.36
N ALA A 8 1.91 -22.20 11.48
CA ALA A 8 2.97 -21.25 11.15
C ALA A 8 4.21 -21.41 12.05
N ILE A 9 4.01 -21.44 13.37
CA ILE A 9 5.12 -21.60 14.34
C ILE A 9 5.79 -22.98 14.23
N PRO A 10 5.06 -24.11 14.17
CA PRO A 10 5.68 -25.42 13.93
C PRO A 10 6.48 -25.49 12.62
N ARG A 11 5.96 -24.95 11.51
CA ARG A 11 6.68 -24.88 10.23
C ARG A 11 7.96 -24.06 10.37
N PHE A 12 7.87 -22.87 10.96
CA PHE A 12 9.01 -22.00 11.21
C PHE A 12 10.08 -22.72 12.04
N ILE A 13 9.72 -23.36 13.16
CA ILE A 13 10.67 -24.10 14.00
C ILE A 13 11.36 -25.20 13.19
N GLN A 14 10.61 -25.95 12.37
CA GLN A 14 11.19 -26.99 11.51
C GLN A 14 12.20 -26.42 10.51
N GLU A 15 11.91 -25.29 9.87
CA GLU A 15 12.83 -24.61 8.94
C GLU A 15 14.08 -24.07 9.65
N GLN A 16 13.94 -23.54 10.86
CA GLN A 16 15.06 -23.05 11.68
C GLN A 16 16.02 -24.17 12.06
N VAL A 17 15.50 -25.36 12.38
CA VAL A 17 16.32 -26.52 12.74
C VAL A 17 16.99 -27.16 11.52
N THR A 18 16.34 -27.12 10.35
CA THR A 18 16.79 -27.91 9.18
C THR A 18 17.51 -27.12 8.10
N ARG A 19 17.30 -25.80 8.00
CA ARG A 19 17.77 -25.02 6.83
C ARG A 19 18.41 -23.69 7.19
N LEU A 20 17.77 -22.85 7.99
CA LEU A 20 18.17 -21.45 8.18
C LEU A 20 18.10 -21.05 9.66
N PRO A 21 19.08 -21.41 10.50
CA PRO A 21 19.07 -21.04 11.91
C PRO A 21 19.22 -19.53 12.09
N MET A 22 18.32 -18.93 12.86
CA MET A 22 18.34 -17.50 13.21
C MET A 22 19.64 -17.14 13.94
N HIS A 23 20.12 -15.93 13.66
CA HIS A 23 21.18 -15.33 14.47
C HIS A 23 20.67 -15.07 15.89
N TYR A 24 21.49 -15.41 16.86
CA TYR A 24 21.25 -15.13 18.27
C TYR A 24 22.54 -14.70 18.94
N LYS A 25 22.40 -14.05 20.09
CA LYS A 25 23.50 -13.81 21.02
C LYS A 25 23.10 -14.27 22.40
N THR A 26 24.05 -14.81 23.14
CA THR A 26 23.86 -15.19 24.53
C THR A 26 24.65 -14.23 25.39
N ASP A 27 23.98 -13.61 26.36
CA ASP A 27 24.64 -12.83 27.38
C ASP A 27 25.49 -13.79 28.26
N PRO A 28 26.81 -13.61 28.33
CA PRO A 28 27.68 -14.54 29.05
C PRO A 28 27.55 -14.46 30.57
N ILE A 29 26.92 -13.40 31.11
CA ILE A 29 26.71 -13.18 32.54
C ILE A 29 25.36 -13.71 32.96
N THR A 30 24.30 -13.36 32.23
CA THR A 30 22.93 -13.77 32.57
C THR A 30 22.51 -15.10 31.94
N ASN A 31 23.32 -15.62 31.02
CA ASN A 31 23.03 -16.79 30.17
C ASN A 31 21.72 -16.65 29.37
N HIS A 32 21.21 -15.43 29.22
CA HIS A 32 19.99 -15.16 28.48
C HIS A 32 20.30 -15.07 26.98
N THR A 33 19.57 -15.84 26.17
CA THR A 33 19.73 -15.84 24.72
C THR A 33 18.70 -14.94 24.07
N THR A 34 19.16 -13.95 23.30
CA THR A 34 18.33 -13.06 22.50
C THR A 34 18.47 -13.42 21.03
N TYR A 35 17.35 -13.71 20.38
CA TYR A 35 17.28 -13.97 18.95
C TYR A 35 17.06 -12.67 18.18
N GLN A 36 17.60 -12.57 16.97
CA GLN A 36 17.30 -11.47 16.07
C GLN A 36 15.80 -11.45 15.75
N SER A 37 15.20 -10.25 15.67
CA SER A 37 13.81 -10.11 15.22
C SER A 37 13.65 -10.71 13.83
N TYR A 38 12.57 -11.46 13.64
CA TYR A 38 12.31 -12.18 12.41
C TYR A 38 10.85 -12.02 12.01
N HIS A 39 10.63 -11.53 10.79
CA HIS A 39 9.31 -11.16 10.28
C HIS A 39 8.80 -12.15 9.21
N GLY A 40 9.62 -13.10 8.77
CA GLY A 40 9.34 -13.95 7.61
C GLY A 40 8.77 -15.32 7.96
N PHE A 41 7.52 -15.43 8.39
CA PHE A 41 6.89 -16.72 8.77
C PHE A 41 6.46 -17.59 7.57
N GLY A 42 6.89 -17.25 6.35
CA GLY A 42 6.54 -17.94 5.10
C GLY A 42 5.16 -17.55 4.55
N ALA A 43 4.86 -18.01 3.33
CA ALA A 43 3.58 -17.74 2.68
C ALA A 43 2.40 -18.28 3.52
N MET A 44 1.27 -17.55 3.47
CA MET A 44 0.04 -17.95 4.14
C MET A 44 -0.56 -19.17 3.44
N ASP A 45 -0.98 -20.18 4.20
CA ASP A 45 -1.69 -21.34 3.67
C ASP A 45 -3.11 -20.93 3.29
N VAL A 46 -3.48 -21.07 2.01
CA VAL A 46 -4.76 -20.63 1.45
C VAL A 46 -5.94 -21.33 2.14
N GLU A 47 -5.76 -22.57 2.59
CA GLU A 47 -6.78 -23.32 3.36
C GLU A 47 -7.07 -22.67 4.73
N ASP A 48 -6.10 -21.95 5.29
CA ASP A 48 -6.24 -21.29 6.59
C ASP A 48 -6.77 -19.85 6.44
N VAL A 49 -6.61 -19.21 5.26
CA VAL A 49 -7.08 -17.82 4.99
C VAL A 49 -8.58 -17.66 5.23
N GLY A 50 -9.39 -18.64 4.82
CA GLY A 50 -10.85 -18.60 5.02
C GLY A 50 -11.29 -18.59 6.50
N ASN A 51 -10.39 -18.94 7.43
CA ASN A 51 -10.64 -18.94 8.87
C ASN A 51 -9.94 -17.78 9.60
N VAL A 52 -9.22 -16.92 8.88
CA VAL A 52 -8.52 -15.77 9.46
C VAL A 52 -9.46 -14.56 9.44
N LEU A 53 -9.71 -13.99 10.61
CA LEU A 53 -10.30 -12.65 10.72
C LEU A 53 -9.15 -11.65 10.85
N PRO A 54 -8.78 -10.93 9.76
CA PRO A 54 -7.73 -9.94 9.84
C PRO A 54 -8.14 -8.81 10.80
N ARG A 55 -7.18 -8.33 11.59
CA ARG A 55 -7.34 -7.15 12.45
C ARG A 55 -6.28 -6.14 12.09
N ILE A 56 -6.70 -4.91 11.81
CA ILE A 56 -5.78 -3.79 11.62
C ILE A 56 -5.07 -3.54 12.95
N THR A 57 -3.75 -3.39 12.89
CA THR A 57 -2.86 -3.15 14.03
C THR A 57 -1.90 -2.02 13.69
N ASP A 58 -1.01 -1.68 14.62
CA ASP A 58 0.03 -0.66 14.46
C ASP A 58 -0.50 0.75 14.18
N PHE A 59 -1.29 1.25 15.12
CA PHE A 59 -1.81 2.62 15.11
C PHE A 59 -0.74 3.66 15.54
N GLY A 60 0.56 3.33 15.48
CA GLY A 60 1.66 4.22 15.89
C GLY A 60 1.78 5.49 15.04
N SER A 61 1.33 5.42 13.79
CA SER A 61 1.22 6.55 12.86
C SER A 61 -0.21 7.01 12.63
N ALA A 62 -1.19 6.47 13.37
CA ALA A 62 -2.57 6.86 13.21
C ALA A 62 -2.80 8.27 13.75
N TRP A 63 -3.57 9.07 13.01
CA TRP A 63 -3.90 10.43 13.40
C TRP A 63 -5.41 10.62 13.54
N GLN A 64 -5.82 11.32 14.58
CA GLN A 64 -7.23 11.63 14.77
C GLN A 64 -7.60 12.81 13.89
N PHE A 65 -8.56 12.59 12.99
CA PHE A 65 -9.13 13.65 12.17
C PHE A 65 -9.98 14.57 13.06
N VAL A 66 -9.37 15.57 13.68
CA VAL A 66 -10.09 16.67 14.34
C VAL A 66 -10.43 17.68 13.25
N VAL A 67 -11.70 17.72 12.86
CA VAL A 67 -12.20 18.65 11.83
C VAL A 67 -12.11 20.07 12.37
N ASP A 68 -11.02 20.76 12.08
CA ASP A 68 -11.03 22.20 12.03
C ASP A 68 -11.31 22.61 10.56
N PRO A 69 -12.46 23.28 10.30
CA PRO A 69 -12.84 23.73 8.96
C PRO A 69 -11.77 24.57 8.24
N GLU A 70 -10.87 25.23 8.99
CA GLU A 70 -9.84 26.11 8.42
C GLU A 70 -8.55 25.37 8.03
N THR A 71 -8.21 24.23 8.65
CA THR A 71 -6.91 23.55 8.46
C THR A 71 -6.95 22.33 7.55
N LYS A 72 -8.09 22.05 6.91
CA LYS A 72 -8.39 20.89 6.05
C LYS A 72 -7.36 20.56 4.94
N SER A 73 -6.38 21.42 4.70
CA SER A 73 -5.46 21.31 3.56
C SER A 73 -3.97 21.48 3.90
N GLN A 74 -3.58 21.75 5.16
CA GLN A 74 -2.24 22.28 5.41
C GLN A 74 -1.22 21.31 5.99
N ASN A 75 -1.65 20.22 6.62
CA ASN A 75 -0.72 19.65 7.60
C ASN A 75 0.22 18.59 7.07
N GLU A 76 -0.11 17.80 6.06
CA GLU A 76 0.83 16.77 5.57
C GLU A 76 0.61 16.56 4.08
N ALA A 77 1.67 16.64 3.28
CA ALA A 77 1.56 16.48 1.83
C ALA A 77 1.81 15.02 1.44
N VAL A 78 0.93 14.46 0.61
CA VAL A 78 1.28 13.34 -0.27
C VAL A 78 2.06 13.90 -1.48
N VAL A 79 2.74 13.04 -2.26
CA VAL A 79 3.59 13.41 -3.41
C VAL A 79 2.99 14.47 -4.36
N LEU A 80 1.66 14.62 -4.42
CA LEU A 80 0.94 15.61 -5.24
C LEU A 80 0.17 16.69 -4.45
N GLY A 81 0.53 16.94 -3.19
CA GLY A 81 -0.02 18.05 -2.40
C GLY A 81 -1.48 17.87 -1.95
N TYR A 82 -2.03 16.67 -2.07
CA TYR A 82 -3.24 16.34 -1.32
C TYR A 82 -2.88 16.12 0.14
N GLY A 83 -3.73 16.65 1.03
CA GLY A 83 -3.65 16.37 2.45
C GLY A 83 -3.95 14.90 2.74
N TRP A 84 -3.54 14.42 3.89
CA TRP A 84 -3.92 13.09 4.37
C TRP A 84 -5.33 13.15 4.99
N ASP A 85 -6.24 12.39 4.42
CA ASP A 85 -7.52 12.02 5.06
C ASP A 85 -7.79 10.52 4.86
N PHE A 86 -8.97 10.07 5.27
CA PHE A 86 -9.38 8.66 5.18
C PHE A 86 -9.27 8.06 3.77
N SER A 87 -9.33 8.88 2.72
CA SER A 87 -9.20 8.41 1.33
C SER A 87 -7.79 7.87 1.03
N THR A 88 -6.80 8.22 1.85
CA THR A 88 -5.45 7.66 1.77
C THR A 88 -5.44 6.22 2.25
N ASP A 89 -6.20 5.90 3.30
CA ASP A 89 -6.39 4.53 3.76
C ASP A 89 -7.10 3.68 2.69
N ILE A 90 -8.05 4.27 1.96
CA ILE A 90 -8.70 3.59 0.82
C ILE A 90 -7.71 3.28 -0.30
N TRP A 91 -6.82 4.23 -0.64
CA TRP A 91 -5.76 3.98 -1.62
C TRP A 91 -4.84 2.84 -1.16
N ASN A 92 -4.35 2.91 0.08
CA ASN A 92 -3.48 1.89 0.66
C ASN A 92 -4.16 0.52 0.69
N PHE A 93 -5.46 0.49 0.99
CA PHE A 93 -6.26 -0.73 0.94
C PHE A 93 -6.37 -1.29 -0.48
N GLY A 94 -6.58 -0.45 -1.49
CA GLY A 94 -6.60 -0.89 -2.89
C GLY A 94 -5.27 -1.52 -3.33
N VAL A 95 -4.14 -0.91 -2.97
CA VAL A 95 -2.80 -1.48 -3.22
C VAL A 95 -2.62 -2.80 -2.47
N LEU A 96 -3.04 -2.86 -1.21
CA LEU A 96 -2.95 -4.07 -0.39
C LEU A 96 -3.75 -5.24 -0.99
N VAL A 97 -5.00 -5.01 -1.41
CA VAL A 97 -5.84 -6.05 -2.02
C VAL A 97 -5.19 -6.55 -3.31
N TRP A 98 -4.66 -5.65 -4.14
CA TRP A 98 -3.94 -6.03 -5.36
C TRP A 98 -2.73 -6.93 -5.04
N ASN A 99 -1.93 -6.54 -4.05
CA ASN A 99 -0.76 -7.31 -3.64
C ASN A 99 -1.12 -8.69 -3.07
N ILE A 100 -2.25 -8.80 -2.36
CA ILE A 100 -2.74 -10.07 -1.82
C ILE A 100 -3.16 -11.03 -2.94
N ILE A 101 -3.87 -10.53 -3.96
CA ILE A 101 -4.36 -11.34 -5.07
C ILE A 101 -3.19 -11.94 -5.87
N GLU A 102 -2.21 -11.11 -6.22
CA GLU A 102 -1.10 -11.54 -7.08
C GLU A 102 0.09 -12.11 -6.33
N GLY A 103 0.19 -11.86 -5.01
CA GLY A 103 1.33 -12.25 -4.20
C GLY A 103 2.61 -11.46 -4.51
N THR A 104 2.49 -10.34 -5.23
CA THR A 104 3.59 -9.44 -5.60
C THR A 104 3.18 -7.98 -5.39
N GLU A 105 4.15 -7.08 -5.26
CA GLU A 105 3.88 -5.65 -5.12
C GLU A 105 3.37 -5.04 -6.44
N LEU A 106 2.31 -4.23 -6.36
CA LEU A 106 1.75 -3.50 -7.49
C LEU A 106 2.75 -2.47 -8.05
N PHE A 107 3.39 -1.71 -7.16
CA PHE A 107 4.41 -0.73 -7.50
C PHE A 107 5.78 -1.26 -7.10
N THR A 108 6.59 -1.64 -8.09
CA THR A 108 7.84 -2.39 -7.88
C THR A 108 9.08 -1.52 -8.06
N GLN A 109 8.95 -0.41 -8.78
CA GLN A 109 10.04 0.50 -9.13
C GLN A 109 9.88 1.81 -8.37
N VAL A 110 9.80 1.75 -7.04
CA VAL A 110 9.58 2.92 -6.19
C VAL A 110 10.83 3.36 -5.43
N GLU A 111 11.95 2.67 -5.62
CA GLU A 111 13.21 2.94 -4.95
C GLU A 111 14.31 3.35 -5.93
N ASP A 112 15.23 4.21 -5.47
CA ASP A 112 16.43 4.60 -6.19
C ASP A 112 17.51 3.50 -6.16
N THR A 113 18.66 3.75 -6.79
CA THR A 113 19.79 2.80 -6.80
C THR A 113 20.38 2.49 -5.42
N ASN A 114 19.99 3.24 -4.38
CA ASN A 114 20.42 3.05 -3.00
C ASN A 114 19.34 2.40 -2.13
N GLY A 115 18.20 1.98 -2.70
CA GLY A 115 17.08 1.40 -1.97
C GLY A 115 16.28 2.42 -1.18
N ARG A 116 16.31 3.71 -1.56
CA ARG A 116 15.52 4.76 -0.92
C ARG A 116 14.30 5.08 -1.76
N TYR A 117 13.18 5.35 -1.10
CA TYR A 117 11.96 5.78 -1.77
C TYR A 117 12.20 6.98 -2.71
N ASP A 118 11.78 6.84 -3.96
CA ASP A 118 11.93 7.82 -5.03
C ASP A 118 10.56 8.21 -5.61
N ALA A 119 10.12 9.42 -5.28
CA ALA A 119 8.77 9.88 -5.58
C ALA A 119 8.49 9.99 -7.08
N LYS A 120 9.48 10.32 -7.92
CA LYS A 120 9.31 10.35 -9.38
C LYS A 120 9.10 8.95 -9.96
N SER A 121 9.80 7.93 -9.45
CA SER A 121 9.64 6.56 -9.92
C SER A 121 8.28 5.99 -9.47
N HIS A 122 7.83 6.30 -8.25
CA HIS A 122 6.48 5.96 -7.81
C HIS A 122 5.39 6.67 -8.63
N LEU A 123 5.57 7.95 -8.99
CA LEU A 123 4.63 8.64 -9.88
C LEU A 123 4.59 8.00 -11.27
N ALA A 124 5.71 7.54 -11.81
CA ALA A 124 5.76 6.86 -13.09
C ALA A 124 4.98 5.54 -13.06
N GLU A 125 5.11 4.78 -11.97
CA GLU A 125 4.32 3.56 -11.69
C GLU A 125 2.82 3.87 -11.57
N MET A 126 2.43 4.95 -10.88
CA MET A 126 1.04 5.39 -10.82
C MET A 126 0.49 5.81 -12.19
N ILE A 127 1.29 6.50 -13.02
CA ILE A 127 0.90 6.90 -14.38
C ILE A 127 0.72 5.68 -15.28
N ALA A 128 1.57 4.66 -15.16
CA ALA A 128 1.39 3.42 -15.91
C ALA A 128 0.07 2.70 -15.54
N LEU A 129 -0.33 2.77 -14.27
CA LEU A 129 -1.57 2.16 -13.80
C LEU A 129 -2.83 2.98 -14.16
N LEU A 130 -2.80 4.30 -13.93
CA LEU A 130 -3.97 5.17 -13.97
C LEU A 130 -4.08 6.03 -15.23
N GLY A 131 -3.03 6.05 -16.04
CA GLY A 131 -2.84 7.09 -17.06
C GLY A 131 -2.38 8.42 -16.45
N PRO A 132 -2.18 9.44 -17.30
CA PRO A 132 -1.68 10.75 -16.86
C PRO A 132 -2.65 11.41 -15.86
N PRO A 133 -2.14 12.10 -14.82
CA PRO A 133 -2.99 12.79 -13.87
C PRO A 133 -3.79 13.90 -14.54
N PRO A 134 -5.05 14.13 -14.13
CA PRO A 134 -5.85 15.26 -14.60
C PRO A 134 -5.15 16.61 -14.33
N LYS A 135 -5.39 17.60 -15.20
CA LYS A 135 -4.75 18.93 -15.08
C LYS A 135 -4.95 19.58 -13.69
N GLY A 136 -6.14 19.45 -13.11
CA GLY A 136 -6.42 20.01 -11.78
C GLY A 136 -5.59 19.38 -10.64
N VAL A 137 -5.16 18.12 -10.80
CA VAL A 137 -4.25 17.44 -9.87
C VAL A 137 -2.84 18.05 -9.98
N ILE A 138 -2.37 18.30 -11.20
CA ILE A 138 -1.06 18.91 -11.46
C ILE A 138 -1.03 20.36 -10.95
N GLU A 139 -2.04 21.16 -11.30
CA GLU A 139 -2.17 22.56 -10.85
C GLU A 139 -2.19 22.66 -9.32
N ARG A 140 -2.89 21.72 -8.65
CA ARG A 140 -2.88 21.63 -7.19
C ARG A 140 -1.52 21.26 -6.65
N ALA A 141 -0.85 20.26 -7.23
CA ALA A 141 0.47 19.83 -6.80
C ALA A 141 1.47 21.00 -6.91
N ASP A 142 1.44 21.75 -8.01
CA ASP A 142 2.29 22.93 -8.19
C ASP A 142 1.97 24.03 -7.17
N HIS A 143 0.68 24.35 -6.96
CA HIS A 143 0.27 25.31 -5.92
C HIS A 143 0.76 24.91 -4.53
N MET A 144 0.54 23.66 -4.13
CA MET A 144 0.95 23.14 -2.81
C MET A 144 2.47 23.04 -2.65
N SER A 145 3.20 22.97 -3.76
CA SER A 145 4.66 22.99 -3.77
C SER A 145 5.23 24.37 -3.40
N GLN A 146 4.43 25.43 -3.50
CA GLN A 146 4.78 26.81 -3.12
C GLN A 146 4.34 27.17 -1.68
N VAL A 147 3.56 26.31 -1.03
CA VAL A 147 3.07 26.55 0.34
C VAL A 147 4.04 25.91 1.32
N ASP A 148 4.61 26.73 2.20
CA ASP A 148 5.45 26.24 3.29
C ASP A 148 4.60 25.54 4.35
N PHE A 149 5.11 24.41 4.85
CA PHE A 149 4.57 23.69 5.99
C PHE A 149 4.59 24.60 7.23
N PRO A 150 3.56 24.52 8.10
CA PRO A 150 3.56 25.26 9.36
C PRO A 150 4.76 24.94 10.25
N THR A 151 5.29 23.72 10.16
CA THR A 151 6.55 23.31 10.78
C THR A 151 7.37 22.52 9.76
N PRO A 152 8.61 22.93 9.46
CA PRO A 152 9.45 22.22 8.51
C PRO A 152 9.74 20.77 8.93
N ILE A 153 9.70 19.86 7.97
CA ILE A 153 9.85 18.41 8.20
C ILE A 153 11.31 18.00 7.98
N ARG A 154 11.81 17.05 8.80
CA ARG A 154 13.18 16.53 8.72
C ARG A 154 13.13 15.06 8.29
N ILE A 155 13.57 14.77 7.05
CA ILE A 155 13.45 13.42 6.46
C ILE A 155 14.70 12.58 6.77
N GLU A 156 15.86 13.02 6.28
CA GLU A 156 17.14 12.30 6.46
C GLU A 156 18.32 13.26 6.54
N ALA A 157 19.34 12.90 7.32
CA ALA A 157 20.61 13.62 7.48
C ALA A 157 20.52 15.14 7.78
N GLY A 158 19.46 15.61 8.43
CA GLY A 158 19.37 17.01 8.86
C GLY A 158 18.87 18.01 7.84
N LYS A 159 18.48 17.57 6.63
CA LYS A 159 17.85 18.46 5.66
C LYS A 159 16.43 18.80 6.12
N LEU A 160 16.22 20.07 6.41
CA LEU A 160 14.92 20.64 6.75
C LEU A 160 14.18 20.96 5.45
N SER A 161 13.01 20.36 5.25
CA SER A 161 12.16 20.58 4.07
C SER A 161 11.03 21.51 4.44
N LYS A 162 10.91 22.62 3.71
CA LYS A 162 9.93 23.66 4.00
C LYS A 162 8.58 23.41 3.35
N ASN A 163 8.55 22.69 2.24
CA ASN A 163 7.33 22.42 1.48
C ASN A 163 7.40 21.05 0.81
N ALA A 164 6.30 20.65 0.16
CA ALA A 164 6.19 19.36 -0.51
C ALA A 164 7.22 19.17 -1.64
N ARG A 165 7.63 20.26 -2.32
CA ARG A 165 8.63 20.20 -3.39
C ARG A 165 9.98 19.74 -2.85
N GLU A 166 10.44 20.39 -1.78
CA GLU A 166 11.71 20.06 -1.14
C GLU A 166 11.68 18.68 -0.50
N LEU A 167 10.51 18.27 0.00
CA LEU A 167 10.31 16.99 0.67
C LEU A 167 10.43 15.82 -0.31
N PHE A 168 9.74 15.91 -1.46
CA PHE A 168 9.65 14.80 -2.41
C PHE A 168 10.62 14.92 -3.60
N GLY A 169 11.12 16.12 -3.92
CA GLY A 169 12.10 16.32 -5.00
C GLY A 169 11.51 16.76 -6.34
N GLY A 170 10.33 17.40 -6.35
CA GLY A 170 9.72 17.97 -7.56
C GLY A 170 10.45 19.22 -8.10
N PRO A 171 9.98 19.80 -9.22
CA PRO A 171 8.75 19.49 -9.95
C PRO A 171 8.84 18.20 -10.77
N TYR A 172 7.68 17.61 -11.07
CA TYR A 172 7.57 16.38 -11.86
C TYR A 172 6.88 16.56 -13.21
N PHE A 173 6.24 17.71 -13.42
CA PHE A 173 5.51 18.04 -14.64
C PHE A 173 6.05 19.36 -15.20
N ASP A 174 6.02 19.51 -16.54
CA ASP A 174 6.29 20.77 -17.21
C ASP A 174 5.07 21.72 -17.19
N GLU A 175 5.21 22.88 -17.85
CA GLU A 175 4.16 23.91 -17.92
C GLU A 175 2.91 23.42 -18.69
N GLU A 176 3.09 22.45 -19.60
CA GLU A 176 2.03 21.80 -20.35
C GLU A 176 1.36 20.64 -19.59
N GLY A 177 1.89 20.26 -18.42
CA GLY A 177 1.40 19.15 -17.60
C GLY A 177 1.93 17.78 -18.05
N LYS A 178 2.96 17.75 -18.90
CA LYS A 178 3.64 16.52 -19.31
C LYS A 178 4.58 16.07 -18.21
N PHE A 179 4.61 14.77 -17.94
CA PHE A 179 5.51 14.19 -16.96
C PHE A 179 6.97 14.31 -17.43
N LEU A 180 7.86 14.81 -16.57
CA LEU A 180 9.27 15.08 -16.91
C LEU A 180 10.14 13.82 -17.00
N HIS A 181 9.63 12.68 -16.51
CA HIS A 181 10.37 11.41 -16.42
C HIS A 181 9.66 10.29 -17.17
N GLU A 182 9.19 10.54 -18.40
CA GLU A 182 8.46 9.54 -19.20
C GLU A 182 9.23 8.23 -19.41
N GLU A 183 10.56 8.29 -19.40
CA GLU A 183 11.44 7.12 -19.49
C GLU A 183 11.29 6.15 -18.32
N LEU A 184 10.76 6.62 -17.18
CA LEU A 184 10.51 5.81 -16.00
C LEU A 184 9.15 5.11 -16.03
N ILE A 185 8.23 5.50 -16.94
CA ILE A 185 6.89 4.92 -16.99
C ILE A 185 6.99 3.49 -17.52
N PRO A 186 6.65 2.46 -16.72
CA PRO A 186 6.72 1.09 -17.19
C PRO A 186 5.74 0.84 -18.35
N SER A 187 6.21 0.16 -19.39
CA SER A 187 5.34 -0.28 -20.49
C SER A 187 4.58 -1.54 -20.07
N ARG A 188 3.44 -1.35 -19.41
CA ARG A 188 2.51 -2.42 -19.00
C ARG A 188 1.08 -1.90 -18.99
N LYS A 189 0.12 -2.78 -19.18
CA LYS A 189 -1.28 -2.46 -18.88
C LYS A 189 -1.66 -2.91 -17.48
N PRO A 190 -2.66 -2.29 -16.83
CA PRO A 190 -3.17 -2.76 -15.54
C PRO A 190 -3.60 -4.24 -15.57
N GLU A 191 -4.13 -4.71 -16.69
CA GLU A 191 -4.54 -6.11 -16.83
C GLU A 191 -3.32 -7.06 -16.75
N ASP A 192 -2.16 -6.64 -17.25
CA ASP A 192 -0.93 -7.45 -17.25
C ASP A 192 -0.36 -7.65 -15.83
N THR A 193 -0.78 -6.81 -14.87
CA THR A 193 -0.34 -6.90 -13.47
C THR A 193 -1.26 -7.77 -12.61
N ILE A 194 -2.28 -8.39 -13.20
CA ILE A 194 -3.16 -9.36 -12.55
C ILE A 194 -3.35 -10.67 -13.35
N PRO A 195 -2.27 -11.41 -13.65
CA PRO A 195 -2.37 -12.66 -14.40
C PRO A 195 -3.08 -13.79 -13.64
N SER A 196 -3.24 -13.69 -12.32
CA SER A 196 -3.83 -14.78 -11.52
C SER A 196 -5.34 -14.96 -11.72
N LEU A 197 -6.03 -13.89 -12.13
CA LEU A 197 -7.49 -13.86 -12.31
C LEU A 197 -7.91 -14.20 -13.74
N ASP A 198 -9.03 -14.90 -13.90
CA ASP A 198 -9.65 -15.06 -15.22
C ASP A 198 -10.27 -13.75 -15.73
N ASP A 199 -10.67 -13.69 -17.01
CA ASP A 199 -11.19 -12.46 -17.62
C ASP A 199 -12.41 -11.89 -16.86
N SER A 200 -13.29 -12.74 -16.32
CA SER A 200 -14.50 -12.31 -15.62
C SER A 200 -14.20 -11.77 -14.22
N GLU A 201 -13.33 -12.45 -13.48
CA GLU A 201 -12.86 -12.04 -12.16
C GLU A 201 -12.05 -10.74 -12.26
N ARG A 202 -11.19 -10.66 -13.28
CA ARG A 202 -10.32 -9.52 -13.58
C ARG A 202 -11.12 -8.25 -13.80
N GLU A 203 -12.19 -8.29 -14.60
CA GLU A 203 -13.02 -7.11 -14.84
C GLU A 203 -13.71 -6.62 -13.58
N ILE A 204 -14.23 -7.53 -12.75
CA ILE A 204 -14.90 -7.18 -11.48
C ILE A 204 -13.88 -6.61 -10.49
N PHE A 205 -12.68 -7.19 -10.40
CA PHE A 205 -11.61 -6.69 -9.56
C PHE A 205 -11.11 -5.32 -10.03
N LEU A 206 -10.90 -5.12 -11.33
CA LEU A 206 -10.49 -3.83 -11.87
C LEU A 206 -11.55 -2.76 -11.64
N SER A 207 -12.85 -3.09 -11.73
CA SER A 207 -13.93 -2.19 -11.32
C SER A 207 -13.79 -1.78 -9.85
N PHE A 208 -13.51 -2.73 -8.95
CA PHE A 208 -13.30 -2.46 -7.54
C PHE A 208 -12.06 -1.60 -7.29
N ALA A 209 -10.95 -1.92 -7.95
CA ALA A 209 -9.70 -1.18 -7.85
C ALA A 209 -9.86 0.26 -8.35
N ARG A 210 -10.62 0.50 -9.43
CA ARG A 210 -10.92 1.84 -9.94
C ARG A 210 -11.72 2.70 -8.95
N ASP A 211 -12.51 2.10 -8.07
CA ASP A 211 -13.22 2.84 -7.01
C ASP A 211 -12.29 3.28 -5.86
N MET A 212 -11.07 2.73 -5.76
CA MET A 212 -10.09 3.01 -4.70
C MET A 212 -8.85 3.75 -5.20
N LEU A 213 -8.34 3.35 -6.36
CA LEU A 213 -7.09 3.82 -6.95
C LEU A 213 -7.38 4.90 -7.99
N THR A 214 -7.71 6.10 -7.51
CA THR A 214 -7.93 7.28 -8.35
C THR A 214 -6.99 8.41 -7.96
N TRP A 215 -6.66 9.26 -8.95
CA TRP A 215 -5.83 10.44 -8.75
C TRP A 215 -6.46 11.43 -7.77
N ILE A 216 -7.79 11.62 -7.86
CA ILE A 216 -8.51 12.62 -7.06
C ILE A 216 -9.06 11.93 -5.80
N PRO A 217 -8.58 12.29 -4.60
CA PRO A 217 -8.96 11.61 -3.35
C PRO A 217 -10.47 11.60 -3.08
N SER A 218 -11.18 12.68 -3.42
CA SER A 218 -12.63 12.78 -3.23
C SER A 218 -13.47 11.92 -4.17
N GLU A 219 -12.87 11.38 -5.24
CA GLU A 219 -13.54 10.45 -6.15
C GLU A 219 -13.43 8.99 -5.67
N ARG A 220 -12.58 8.71 -4.68
CA ARG A 220 -12.46 7.38 -4.08
C ARG A 220 -13.70 7.09 -3.26
N LYS A 221 -14.25 5.90 -3.42
CA LYS A 221 -15.37 5.44 -2.59
C LYS A 221 -14.94 5.26 -1.15
N THR A 222 -15.86 5.53 -0.24
CA THR A 222 -15.67 5.26 1.19
C THR A 222 -15.66 3.76 1.46
N ALA A 223 -15.09 3.34 2.58
CA ALA A 223 -15.13 1.94 3.02
C ALA A 223 -16.57 1.39 3.05
N ARG A 224 -17.54 2.21 3.48
CA ARG A 224 -18.96 1.84 3.52
C ARG A 224 -19.53 1.57 2.13
N GLU A 225 -19.19 2.39 1.14
CA GLU A 225 -19.66 2.19 -0.24
C GLU A 225 -18.98 1.00 -0.90
N LEU A 226 -17.70 0.77 -0.61
CA LEU A 226 -16.93 -0.38 -1.10
C LEU A 226 -17.47 -1.71 -0.58
N MET A 227 -18.02 -1.76 0.64
CA MET A 227 -18.66 -2.97 1.19
C MET A 227 -19.82 -3.49 0.33
N GLU A 228 -20.48 -2.62 -0.43
CA GLU A 228 -21.58 -3.00 -1.32
C GLU A 228 -21.08 -3.40 -2.72
N HIS A 229 -19.78 -3.27 -3.00
CA HIS A 229 -19.24 -3.55 -4.33
C HIS A 229 -19.34 -5.05 -4.69
N PRO A 230 -19.73 -5.41 -5.92
CA PRO A 230 -19.90 -6.80 -6.35
C PRO A 230 -18.69 -7.70 -6.11
N PHE A 231 -17.47 -7.16 -6.20
CA PHE A 231 -16.22 -7.88 -5.92
C PHE A 231 -16.21 -8.55 -4.52
N LEU A 232 -16.66 -7.83 -3.49
CA LEU A 232 -16.73 -8.38 -2.12
C LEU A 232 -17.95 -9.27 -1.89
N ASN A 233 -18.96 -9.14 -2.76
CA ASN A 233 -20.19 -9.93 -2.73
C ASN A 233 -20.14 -11.16 -3.67
N PHE A 234 -19.02 -11.37 -4.36
CA PHE A 234 -18.76 -12.53 -5.22
C PHE A 234 -18.46 -13.76 -4.35
N GLY A 235 -19.46 -14.20 -3.60
CA GLY A 235 -19.36 -15.27 -2.61
C GLY A 235 -20.65 -15.58 -1.85
N GLY A 236 -21.80 -15.14 -2.36
CA GLY A 236 -23.10 -15.54 -1.82
C GLY A 236 -23.37 -17.02 -2.08
N HIS A 237 -23.08 -17.86 -1.07
CA HIS A 237 -23.32 -19.31 -0.93
C HIS A 237 -22.11 -20.23 -1.15
N VAL A 238 -21.20 -20.25 -0.18
CA VAL A 238 -20.71 -21.56 0.27
C VAL A 238 -21.83 -22.16 1.13
N SER A 239 -22.78 -22.84 0.50
CA SER A 239 -23.65 -23.75 1.26
C SER A 239 -22.75 -24.79 1.92
N LYS A 240 -23.01 -25.10 3.18
CA LYS A 240 -22.42 -26.24 3.92
C LYS A 240 -22.45 -27.55 3.12
N ASP A 241 -23.33 -27.66 2.14
CA ASP A 241 -23.51 -28.85 1.31
C ASP A 241 -22.32 -29.16 0.36
N ALA A 242 -21.46 -28.18 0.04
CA ALA A 242 -20.31 -28.42 -0.83
C ALA A 242 -19.14 -29.16 -0.14
N LEU A 243 -19.13 -29.24 1.19
CA LEU A 243 -18.10 -29.95 1.97
C LEU A 243 -18.53 -31.36 2.42
N GLU A 244 -19.81 -31.72 2.31
CA GLU A 244 -20.32 -33.05 2.69
C GLU A 244 -20.49 -34.01 1.48
N GLY A 245 -20.13 -33.57 0.26
CA GLY A 245 -20.32 -34.32 -0.98
C GLY A 245 -19.14 -35.16 -1.48
N ARG A 246 -18.25 -35.65 -0.62
CA ARG A 246 -17.27 -36.69 -0.99
C ARG A 246 -17.22 -37.78 0.07
N SER A 247 -18.02 -38.82 -0.17
CA SER A 247 -17.88 -40.18 0.37
C SER A 247 -17.98 -41.16 -0.78
#